data_AF-A0A9P7YQJ3-F1
#
_entry.id   AF-A0A9P7YQJ3-F1
#
_cell.length_a   1.000
_cell.length_b   1.000
_cell.length_c   1.000
_cell.angle_alpha   90.00
_cell.angle_beta   90.00
_cell.angle_gamma   90.00
#
_symmetry.space_group_name_H-M   'P 1'
#
loop_
_entity.id
_entity.type
_entity.pdbx_description
1 polymer ?
#
loop_
_entity_poly.entity_id
_entity_poly.type
_entity_poly.pdbx_seq_one_letter_code
_entity_poly.pdbx_strand_id
1 'polypeptide(L)'
;MAGSLDNAKNKAKEVAVEDFNKAKSLAHSAAKSGAYLYPIKGIFFFISHRTLWKPLLSKLVPTFSLSVGVIAFMFLFAYLPQLAVLVFVNGPLAAFTTILLTLSESSTLINIISRTFLLQDALVDTFDGVMVARNQSDVLSEGRQLKSGNFKDPMAKLGKLVKSPFEKFTPKAIIRYVMYLPLNFIPVVGTVIFVLLQGRSRGNSVHTRYFQLKKWSDSERGQWLKENTAPYAAFGTVATLLELIPFASIFFSFTNTVGAALWAADIENRNTTMTEMQNSASQEVKKSA
;
A
#
# COMPACT_ATOMS: atom_id res chain seq x y z
N MET A 1 43.20 -9.46 -23.68
CA MET A 1 42.27 -8.90 -22.66
C MET A 1 41.18 -7.98 -23.23
N ALA A 2 41.25 -7.51 -24.49
CA ALA A 2 40.23 -6.63 -25.09
C ALA A 2 38.86 -7.30 -25.32
N GLY A 3 38.81 -8.57 -25.76
CA GLY A 3 37.55 -9.26 -26.09
C GLY A 3 36.60 -9.58 -24.92
N SER A 4 37.09 -9.54 -23.66
CA SER A 4 36.24 -9.76 -22.47
C SER A 4 35.43 -8.51 -22.13
N LEU A 5 36.02 -7.33 -22.29
CA LEU A 5 35.38 -6.03 -22.02
C LEU A 5 34.30 -5.71 -23.06
N ASP A 6 34.54 -6.01 -24.34
CA ASP A 6 33.55 -5.81 -25.40
C ASP A 6 32.35 -6.77 -25.27
N ASN A 7 32.59 -8.02 -24.88
CA ASN A 7 31.52 -8.97 -24.59
C ASN A 7 30.69 -8.59 -23.35
N ALA A 8 31.34 -8.07 -22.30
CA ALA A 8 30.64 -7.56 -21.13
C ALA A 8 29.79 -6.33 -21.47
N LYS A 9 30.29 -5.42 -22.31
CA LYS A 9 29.56 -4.23 -22.77
C LYS A 9 28.37 -4.58 -23.67
N ASN A 10 28.53 -5.57 -24.55
CA ASN A 10 27.44 -6.05 -25.40
C ASN A 10 26.34 -6.76 -24.60
N LYS A 11 26.72 -7.63 -23.64
CA LYS A 11 25.76 -8.25 -22.71
C LYS A 11 25.06 -7.21 -21.84
N ALA A 12 25.78 -6.21 -21.33
CA ALA A 12 25.18 -5.12 -20.56
C ALA A 12 24.18 -4.31 -21.39
N LYS A 13 24.50 -4.05 -22.66
CA LYS A 13 23.60 -3.37 -23.61
C LYS A 13 22.37 -4.21 -23.94
N GLU A 14 22.54 -5.52 -24.13
CA GLU A 14 21.45 -6.46 -24.38
C GLU A 14 20.49 -6.54 -23.20
N VAL A 15 21.02 -6.71 -21.98
CA VAL A 15 20.24 -6.69 -20.73
C VAL A 15 19.53 -5.34 -20.57
N ALA A 16 20.21 -4.22 -20.82
CA ALA A 16 19.60 -2.90 -20.73
C ALA A 16 18.46 -2.69 -21.75
N VAL A 17 18.59 -3.21 -22.97
CA VAL A 17 17.56 -3.15 -24.00
C VAL A 17 16.39 -4.09 -23.67
N GLU A 18 16.65 -5.29 -23.16
CA GLU A 18 15.63 -6.22 -22.69
C GLU A 18 14.83 -5.63 -21.52
N ASP A 19 15.51 -5.06 -20.53
CA ASP A 19 14.90 -4.39 -19.39
C ASP A 19 14.11 -3.15 -19.82
N PHE A 20 14.62 -2.35 -20.76
CA PHE A 20 13.89 -1.21 -21.32
C PHE A 20 12.61 -1.65 -22.06
N ASN A 21 12.69 -2.71 -22.86
CA ASN A 21 11.52 -3.23 -23.59
C ASN A 21 10.48 -3.84 -22.65
N LYS A 22 10.91 -4.54 -21.60
CA LYS A 22 10.03 -5.02 -20.51
C LYS A 22 9.40 -3.85 -19.75
N ALA A 23 10.17 -2.81 -19.42
CA ALA A 23 9.66 -1.62 -18.75
C ALA A 23 8.63 -0.89 -19.62
N LYS A 24 8.89 -0.75 -20.93
CA LYS A 24 7.96 -0.12 -21.89
C LYS A 24 6.66 -0.91 -22.05
N SER A 25 6.73 -2.24 -22.15
CA SER A 25 5.54 -3.09 -22.26
C SER A 25 4.71 -3.10 -20.98
N LEU A 26 5.37 -3.10 -19.82
CA LEU A 26 4.72 -2.93 -18.51
C LEU A 26 4.08 -1.55 -18.37
N ALA A 27 4.75 -0.47 -18.77
CA ALA A 27 4.21 0.89 -18.73
C ALA A 27 2.99 1.06 -19.64
N HIS A 28 3.04 0.52 -20.86
CA HIS A 28 1.90 0.52 -21.78
C HIS A 28 0.72 -0.29 -21.23
N SER A 29 0.98 -1.47 -20.65
CA SER A 29 -0.06 -2.31 -20.03
C SER A 29 -0.63 -1.68 -18.77
N ALA A 30 0.20 -1.01 -17.97
CA ALA A 30 -0.19 -0.21 -16.82
C ALA A 30 -1.12 0.94 -17.22
N ALA A 31 -0.78 1.69 -18.27
CA ALA A 31 -1.63 2.76 -18.79
C ALA A 31 -2.97 2.21 -19.31
N LYS A 32 -2.97 1.10 -20.04
CA LYS A 32 -4.19 0.45 -20.55
C LYS A 32 -5.08 -0.12 -19.43
N SER A 33 -4.49 -0.58 -18.33
CA SER A 33 -5.24 -1.16 -17.20
C SER A 33 -6.14 -0.16 -16.48
N GLY A 34 -5.81 1.14 -16.54
CA GLY A 34 -6.48 2.19 -15.76
C GLY A 34 -6.28 2.07 -14.23
N ALA A 35 -5.48 1.11 -13.76
CA ALA A 35 -5.35 0.82 -12.32
C ALA A 35 -4.72 1.98 -11.52
N TYR A 36 -3.86 2.77 -12.18
CA TYR A 36 -3.23 3.97 -11.63
C TYR A 36 -4.24 5.08 -11.25
N LEU A 37 -5.48 5.03 -11.77
CA LEU A 37 -6.53 5.99 -11.44
C LEU A 37 -7.19 5.69 -10.08
N TYR A 38 -7.16 4.45 -9.61
CA TYR A 38 -7.88 4.07 -8.38
C TYR A 38 -7.35 4.74 -7.11
N PRO A 39 -6.03 4.95 -6.90
CA PRO A 39 -5.55 5.75 -5.77
C PRO A 39 -6.16 7.15 -5.75
N ILE A 40 -6.27 7.78 -6.92
CA ILE A 40 -6.87 9.12 -7.08
C ILE A 40 -8.38 9.06 -6.84
N LYS A 41 -9.09 8.11 -7.44
CA LYS A 41 -10.52 7.87 -7.18
C LYS A 41 -10.79 7.63 -5.69
N GLY A 42 -9.87 6.95 -5.01
CA GLY A 42 -9.92 6.69 -3.58
C GLY A 42 -9.94 7.96 -2.75
N ILE A 43 -9.17 8.99 -3.13
CA ILE A 43 -9.19 10.30 -2.48
C ILE A 43 -10.57 10.94 -2.61
N PHE A 44 -11.09 11.05 -3.84
CA PHE A 44 -12.39 11.67 -4.10
C PHE A 44 -13.54 10.93 -3.41
N PHE A 45 -13.49 9.60 -3.43
CA PHE A 45 -14.50 8.76 -2.77
C PHE A 45 -14.44 8.90 -1.25
N PHE A 46 -13.25 8.89 -0.66
CA PHE A 46 -13.06 9.05 0.79
C PHE A 46 -13.53 10.42 1.27
N ILE A 47 -13.26 11.50 0.53
CA ILE A 47 -13.73 12.85 0.87
C ILE A 47 -15.26 12.94 0.76
N SER A 48 -15.85 12.33 -0.27
CA SER A 48 -17.30 12.35 -0.49
C SER A 48 -18.09 11.50 0.52
N HIS A 49 -17.48 10.43 1.07
CA HIS A 49 -18.14 9.50 1.98
C HIS A 49 -17.67 9.71 3.43
N ARG A 50 -18.33 10.65 4.14
CA ARG A 50 -18.02 10.98 5.55
C ARG A 50 -18.05 9.78 6.51
N THR A 51 -18.80 8.73 6.18
CA THR A 51 -18.86 7.50 6.99
C THR A 51 -17.52 6.80 7.10
N LEU A 52 -16.67 6.89 6.06
CA LEU A 52 -15.32 6.31 6.03
C LEU A 52 -14.31 7.08 6.88
N TRP A 53 -14.66 8.23 7.45
CA TRP A 53 -13.75 9.00 8.31
C TRP A 53 -13.69 8.45 9.73
N LYS A 54 -14.70 7.66 10.15
CA LYS A 54 -14.75 7.10 11.51
C LYS A 54 -13.50 6.26 11.85
N PRO A 55 -13.05 5.31 11.01
CA PRO A 55 -11.82 4.55 11.28
C PRO A 55 -10.58 5.44 11.38
N LEU A 56 -10.43 6.43 10.48
CA LEU A 56 -9.33 7.39 10.51
C LEU A 56 -9.33 8.21 11.82
N LEU A 57 -10.46 8.82 12.16
CA LEU A 57 -10.60 9.67 13.35
C LEU A 57 -10.35 8.88 14.64
N SER A 58 -10.81 7.63 14.72
CA SER A 58 -10.59 6.76 15.90
C SER A 58 -9.10 6.47 16.18
N LYS A 59 -8.24 6.61 15.17
CA LYS A 59 -6.79 6.35 15.29
C LYS A 59 -5.95 7.61 15.43
N LEU A 60 -6.52 8.81 15.26
CA LEU A 60 -5.79 10.07 15.40
C LEU A 60 -5.14 10.22 16.78
N VAL A 61 -5.91 9.99 17.85
CA VAL A 61 -5.39 10.14 19.22
C VAL A 61 -4.25 9.15 19.52
N PRO A 62 -4.40 7.83 19.27
CA PRO A 62 -3.29 6.88 19.39
C PRO A 62 -2.06 7.25 18.55
N THR A 63 -2.24 7.66 17.30
CA THR A 63 -1.13 8.05 16.42
C THR A 63 -0.44 9.32 16.91
N PHE A 64 -1.19 10.30 17.41
CA PHE A 64 -0.62 11.52 17.96
C PHE A 64 0.21 11.22 19.22
N SER A 65 -0.32 10.40 20.13
CA SER A 65 0.41 9.96 21.33
C SER A 65 1.70 9.20 20.97
N LEU A 66 1.63 8.30 20.00
CA LEU A 66 2.81 7.60 19.49
C LEU A 66 3.84 8.58 18.90
N SER A 67 3.36 9.58 18.14
CA SER A 67 4.22 10.57 17.49
C SER A 67 5.02 11.37 18.51
N VAL A 68 4.36 11.85 19.57
CA VAL A 68 5.03 12.56 20.67
C VAL A 68 6.09 11.67 21.33
N GLY A 69 5.75 10.41 21.63
CA GLY A 69 6.69 9.46 22.25
C GLY A 69 7.91 9.16 21.37
N VAL A 70 7.71 8.92 20.08
CA VAL A 70 8.80 8.63 19.14
C VAL A 70 9.68 9.84 18.92
N ILE A 71 9.11 11.04 18.75
CA ILE A 71 9.89 12.28 18.60
C ILE A 71 10.73 12.52 19.85
N ALA A 72 10.15 12.43 21.05
CA ALA A 72 10.88 12.61 22.29
C ALA A 72 12.05 11.61 22.42
N PHE A 73 11.81 10.34 22.10
CA PHE A 73 12.86 9.31 22.09
C PHE A 73 13.97 9.63 21.08
N MET A 74 13.63 10.00 19.85
CA MET A 74 14.59 10.35 18.81
C MET A 74 15.43 11.57 19.18
N PHE A 75 14.82 12.61 19.74
CA PHE A 75 15.57 13.78 20.21
C PHE A 75 16.45 13.49 21.42
N LEU A 76 16.07 12.55 22.30
CA LEU A 76 16.88 12.18 23.44
C LEU A 76 18.11 11.35 23.05
N PHE A 77 17.94 10.38 22.13
CA PHE A 77 18.97 9.39 21.82
C PHE A 77 19.70 9.60 20.50
N ALA A 78 19.03 10.12 19.46
CA ALA A 78 19.63 10.27 18.13
C ALA A 78 20.21 11.66 17.89
N TYR A 79 19.57 12.73 18.41
CA TYR A 79 19.96 14.12 18.13
C TYR A 79 21.42 14.43 18.49
N LEU A 80 21.85 14.10 19.72
CA LEU A 80 23.20 14.44 20.20
C LEU A 80 24.31 13.70 19.40
N PRO A 81 24.24 12.38 19.19
CA PRO A 81 25.18 11.69 18.30
C PRO A 81 25.17 12.21 16.86
N GLN A 82 23.98 12.49 16.30
CA GLN A 82 23.85 13.01 14.94
C GLN A 82 24.46 14.40 14.80
N LEU A 83 24.20 15.28 15.76
CA LEU A 83 24.78 16.63 15.80
C LEU A 83 26.30 16.56 15.89
N ALA A 84 26.84 15.69 16.73
CA ALA A 84 28.29 15.53 16.87
C ALA A 84 28.96 15.21 15.53
N VAL A 85 28.37 14.32 14.72
CA VAL A 85 28.88 13.99 13.37
C VAL A 85 28.65 15.13 12.38
N LEU A 86 27.45 15.69 12.33
CA LEU A 86 27.06 16.72 11.37
C LEU A 86 27.76 18.06 11.59
N VAL A 87 28.21 18.38 12.81
CA VAL A 87 29.02 19.57 13.10
C VAL A 87 30.33 19.57 12.32
N PHE A 88 30.94 18.40 12.10
CA PHE A 88 32.17 18.29 11.31
C PHE A 88 31.95 18.52 9.81
N VAL A 89 30.75 18.26 9.29
CA VAL A 89 30.43 18.35 7.86
C VAL A 89 29.77 19.69 7.50
N ASN A 90 28.79 20.11 8.31
CA ASN A 90 27.91 21.25 8.03
C ASN A 90 28.22 22.49 8.88
N GLY A 91 29.18 22.41 9.81
CA GLY A 91 29.62 23.54 10.62
C GLY A 91 28.47 24.17 11.46
N PRO A 92 28.34 25.50 11.51
CA PRO A 92 27.32 26.19 12.33
C PRO A 92 25.87 25.83 11.98
N LEU A 93 25.61 25.40 10.74
CA LEU A 93 24.28 24.99 10.29
C LEU A 93 23.90 23.57 10.74
N ALA A 94 24.84 22.83 11.34
CA ALA A 94 24.64 21.45 11.75
C ALA A 94 23.42 21.30 12.67
N ALA A 95 23.25 22.19 13.65
CA ALA A 95 22.11 22.15 14.57
C ALA A 95 20.76 22.14 13.84
N PHE A 96 20.59 23.01 12.84
CA PHE A 96 19.37 23.08 12.04
C PHE A 96 19.20 21.86 11.15
N THR A 97 20.26 21.42 10.46
CA THR A 97 20.21 20.22 9.60
C THR A 97 19.92 18.95 10.39
N THR A 98 20.45 18.83 11.61
CA THR A 98 20.18 17.70 12.51
C THR A 98 18.73 17.69 12.95
N ILE A 99 18.13 18.84 13.31
CA ILE A 99 16.70 18.91 13.66
C ILE A 99 15.84 18.36 12.50
N LEU A 100 16.09 18.80 11.27
CA LEU A 100 15.35 18.34 10.10
C LEU A 100 15.53 16.84 9.85
N LEU A 101 16.75 16.33 9.99
CA LEU A 101 17.06 14.91 9.84
C LEU A 101 16.37 14.06 10.92
N THR A 102 16.50 14.42 12.19
CA THR A 102 15.87 13.73 13.32
C THR A 102 14.34 13.72 13.17
N LEU A 103 13.72 14.81 12.70
CA LEU A 103 12.29 14.86 12.42
C LEU A 103 11.87 13.94 11.26
N SER A 104 12.67 13.90 10.18
CA SER A 104 12.41 13.02 9.02
C SER A 104 12.50 11.54 9.40
N GLU A 105 13.50 11.16 10.17
CA GLU A 105 13.66 9.80 10.68
C GLU A 105 12.55 9.44 11.68
N SER A 106 12.19 10.36 12.56
CA SER A 106 11.05 10.20 13.48
C SER A 106 9.76 9.95 12.71
N SER A 107 9.49 10.73 11.65
CA SER A 107 8.32 10.56 10.78
C SER A 107 8.31 9.17 10.12
N THR A 108 9.46 8.70 9.67
CA THR A 108 9.58 7.35 9.09
C THR A 108 9.26 6.28 10.12
N LEU A 109 9.81 6.38 11.33
CA LEU A 109 9.55 5.45 12.42
C LEU A 109 8.09 5.48 12.88
N ILE A 110 7.50 6.67 13.02
CA ILE A 110 6.08 6.86 13.34
C ILE A 110 5.20 6.18 12.27
N ASN A 111 5.49 6.39 11.00
CA ASN A 111 4.75 5.78 9.89
C ASN A 111 4.80 4.25 9.97
N ILE A 112 5.99 3.67 10.18
CA ILE A 112 6.16 2.21 10.27
C ILE A 112 5.38 1.65 11.47
N ILE A 113 5.56 2.22 12.66
CA ILE A 113 4.94 1.71 13.90
C ILE A 113 3.42 1.91 13.84
N SER A 114 2.95 3.10 13.45
CA SER A 114 1.51 3.40 13.39
C SER A 114 0.79 2.49 12.39
N ARG A 115 1.35 2.29 11.19
CA ARG A 115 0.74 1.42 10.18
C ARG A 115 0.64 -0.02 10.64
N THR A 116 1.70 -0.51 11.27
CA THR A 116 1.80 -1.91 11.69
C THR A 116 0.89 -2.20 12.89
N PHE A 117 0.87 -1.33 13.90
CA PHE A 117 0.21 -1.64 15.17
C PHE A 117 -1.11 -0.91 15.41
N LEU A 118 -1.28 0.30 14.87
CA LEU A 118 -2.43 1.15 15.19
C LEU A 118 -3.46 1.18 14.07
N LEU A 119 -3.01 1.27 12.82
CA LEU A 119 -3.88 1.54 11.67
C LEU A 119 -4.39 0.28 10.99
N GLN A 120 -3.77 -0.89 11.19
CA GLN A 120 -4.09 -2.12 10.46
C GLN A 120 -5.59 -2.45 10.49
N ASP A 121 -6.20 -2.50 11.67
CA ASP A 121 -7.64 -2.79 11.81
C ASP A 121 -8.50 -1.70 11.17
N ALA A 122 -8.10 -0.43 11.31
CA ALA A 122 -8.82 0.70 10.73
C ALA A 122 -8.75 0.70 9.19
N LEU A 123 -7.63 0.29 8.61
CA LEU A 123 -7.49 0.12 7.17
C LEU A 123 -8.36 -1.06 6.68
N VAL A 124 -8.40 -2.17 7.40
CA VAL A 124 -9.30 -3.29 7.08
C VAL A 124 -10.76 -2.86 7.16
N ASP A 125 -11.17 -2.14 8.21
CA ASP A 125 -12.52 -1.61 8.35
C ASP A 125 -12.87 -0.62 7.23
N THR A 126 -11.91 0.20 6.80
CA THR A 126 -12.07 1.11 5.67
C THR A 126 -12.27 0.34 4.36
N PHE A 127 -11.48 -0.72 4.13
CA PHE A 127 -11.60 -1.58 2.95
C PHE A 127 -12.97 -2.26 2.90
N ASP A 128 -13.34 -2.97 3.98
CA ASP A 128 -14.61 -3.68 4.08
C ASP A 128 -15.78 -2.70 3.95
N GLY A 129 -15.64 -1.52 4.55
CA GLY A 129 -16.62 -0.46 4.49
C GLY A 129 -16.94 0.04 3.08
N VAL A 130 -15.93 0.15 2.22
CA VAL A 130 -16.11 0.50 0.80
C VAL A 130 -16.76 -0.64 0.03
N MET A 131 -16.38 -1.90 0.30
CA MET A 131 -17.02 -3.06 -0.31
C MET A 131 -18.53 -3.10 0.00
N VAL A 132 -18.93 -2.81 1.26
CA VAL A 132 -20.36 -2.65 1.63
C VAL A 132 -21.00 -1.50 0.84
N ALA A 133 -20.34 -0.34 0.76
CA ALA A 133 -20.86 0.82 0.04
C ALA A 133 -21.04 0.58 -1.47
N ARG A 134 -20.29 -0.36 -2.04
CA ARG A 134 -20.39 -0.79 -3.46
C ARG A 134 -21.29 -2.02 -3.65
N ASN A 135 -22.14 -2.35 -2.67
CA ASN A 135 -23.04 -3.50 -2.67
C ASN A 135 -22.35 -4.87 -2.79
N GLN A 136 -21.05 -4.95 -2.51
CA GLN A 136 -20.28 -6.20 -2.51
C GLN A 136 -20.40 -6.93 -1.16
N SER A 137 -21.61 -6.96 -0.59
CA SER A 137 -21.86 -7.52 0.74
C SER A 137 -21.73 -9.05 0.75
N ASP A 138 -22.00 -9.71 -0.38
CA ASP A 138 -21.92 -11.17 -0.49
C ASP A 138 -20.49 -11.67 -0.35
N VAL A 139 -19.52 -10.97 -0.95
CA VAL A 139 -18.08 -11.26 -0.81
C VAL A 139 -17.58 -11.07 0.64
N LEU A 140 -18.23 -10.19 1.41
CA LEU A 140 -17.89 -9.94 2.82
C LEU A 140 -18.50 -10.95 3.79
N SER A 141 -19.66 -11.51 3.44
CA SER A 141 -20.39 -12.47 4.28
C SER A 141 -19.59 -13.74 4.59
N GLU A 142 -18.62 -14.06 3.74
CA GLU A 142 -17.73 -15.20 3.90
C GLU A 142 -16.53 -14.96 4.85
N GLY A 143 -16.18 -13.71 5.14
CA GLY A 143 -14.99 -13.33 5.90
C GLY A 143 -15.24 -12.48 7.16
N ARG A 144 -16.49 -12.08 7.42
CA ARG A 144 -16.91 -11.29 8.59
C ARG A 144 -18.37 -11.61 8.92
N GLN A 145 -18.72 -11.64 10.20
CA GLN A 145 -20.14 -11.70 10.59
C GLN A 145 -20.78 -10.35 10.24
N LEU A 146 -21.62 -10.31 9.21
CA LEU A 146 -22.43 -9.14 8.89
C LEU A 146 -23.61 -9.09 9.88
N LYS A 147 -23.83 -7.93 10.53
CA LYS A 147 -25.02 -7.78 11.37
C LYS A 147 -26.24 -7.59 10.47
N SER A 148 -27.22 -8.50 10.55
CA SER A 148 -28.47 -8.41 9.80
C SER A 148 -29.37 -7.31 10.39
N GLY A 149 -29.76 -6.33 9.58
CA GLY A 149 -30.62 -5.21 9.97
C GLY A 149 -30.64 -4.06 8.94
N ASN A 150 -31.69 -3.22 8.96
CA ASN A 150 -31.86 -2.04 8.11
C ASN A 150 -30.92 -0.89 8.55
N PHE A 151 -29.61 -1.06 8.34
CA PHE A 151 -28.62 -0.03 8.65
C PHE A 151 -28.38 0.88 7.43
N LYS A 152 -28.72 2.17 7.56
CA LYS A 152 -28.43 3.21 6.56
C LYS A 152 -26.93 3.56 6.43
N ASP A 153 -26.10 3.19 7.41
CA ASP A 153 -24.65 3.46 7.42
C ASP A 153 -23.85 2.18 7.08
N PRO A 154 -23.07 2.15 5.99
CA PRO A 154 -22.22 1.00 5.61
C PRO A 154 -21.24 0.56 6.70
N MET A 155 -20.73 1.48 7.53
CA MET A 155 -19.81 1.13 8.62
C MET A 155 -20.52 0.39 9.76
N ALA A 156 -21.81 0.65 9.96
CA ALA A 156 -22.59 0.04 11.04
C ALA A 156 -22.92 -1.44 10.76
N LYS A 157 -22.81 -1.89 9.50
CA LYS A 157 -23.01 -3.30 9.10
C LYS A 157 -21.81 -4.20 9.40
N LEU A 158 -20.63 -3.62 9.67
CA LEU A 158 -19.41 -4.36 9.96
C LEU A 158 -19.47 -4.98 11.38
N GLY A 159 -19.51 -6.31 11.49
CA GLY A 159 -19.40 -7.03 12.77
C GLY A 159 -17.96 -7.25 13.23
N LYS A 160 -17.72 -8.20 14.14
CA LYS A 160 -16.36 -8.53 14.61
C LYS A 160 -15.55 -9.25 13.52
N LEU A 161 -14.28 -8.91 13.40
CA LEU A 161 -13.31 -9.59 12.52
C LEU A 161 -13.09 -11.03 13.02
N VAL A 162 -13.29 -12.03 12.15
CA VAL A 162 -13.19 -13.46 12.50
C VAL A 162 -11.74 -13.97 12.43
N LYS A 163 -10.82 -13.25 11.75
CA LYS A 163 -9.41 -13.64 11.62
C LYS A 163 -8.50 -12.42 11.65
N SER A 164 -7.49 -12.42 12.52
CA SER A 164 -6.41 -11.43 12.54
C SER A 164 -5.54 -11.62 11.30
N PRO A 165 -5.48 -10.65 10.36
CA PRO A 165 -4.92 -10.89 9.03
C PRO A 165 -3.39 -10.84 8.93
N PHE A 166 -2.66 -10.65 10.04
CA PHE A 166 -1.21 -10.45 10.01
C PHE A 166 -0.52 -11.21 11.14
N GLU A 167 0.62 -11.85 10.81
CA GLU A 167 1.53 -12.42 11.78
C GLU A 167 2.05 -11.32 12.72
N LYS A 168 2.04 -11.58 14.02
CA LYS A 168 2.49 -10.66 15.05
C LYS A 168 3.98 -10.35 14.84
N PHE A 169 4.29 -9.14 14.39
CA PHE A 169 5.68 -8.67 14.23
C PHE A 169 6.44 -8.81 15.56
N THR A 170 7.61 -9.44 15.51
CA THR A 170 8.42 -9.72 16.69
C THR A 170 9.13 -8.44 17.16
N PRO A 171 9.18 -8.12 18.47
CA PRO A 171 9.91 -6.97 19.02
C PRO A 171 11.37 -6.84 18.56
N LYS A 172 12.00 -7.96 18.17
CA LYS A 172 13.33 -8.01 17.55
C LYS A 172 13.47 -7.13 16.30
N ALA A 173 12.42 -6.98 15.48
CA ALA A 173 12.48 -6.16 14.26
C ALA A 173 12.60 -4.66 14.59
N ILE A 174 11.90 -4.20 15.64
CA ILE A 174 11.97 -2.82 16.14
C ILE A 174 13.36 -2.56 16.74
N ILE A 175 13.84 -3.47 17.60
CA ILE A 175 15.17 -3.35 18.23
C ILE A 175 16.26 -3.30 17.15
N ARG A 176 16.19 -4.18 16.15
CA ARG A 176 17.13 -4.22 15.02
C ARG A 176 17.08 -2.94 14.18
N TYR A 177 15.90 -2.40 13.94
CA TYR A 177 15.74 -1.15 13.19
C TYR A 177 16.31 0.04 13.96
N VAL A 178 16.05 0.16 15.26
CA VAL A 178 16.64 1.19 16.13
C VAL A 178 18.17 1.08 16.15
N MET A 179 18.71 -0.15 16.14
CA MET A 179 20.15 -0.42 16.10
C MET A 179 20.81 -0.03 14.76
N TYR A 180 20.09 -0.20 13.63
CA TYR A 180 20.57 0.17 12.29
C TYR A 180 20.19 1.58 11.85
N LEU A 181 19.44 2.33 12.66
CA LEU A 181 19.04 3.69 12.39
C LEU A 181 20.25 4.61 12.13
N PRO A 182 21.35 4.53 12.91
CA PRO A 182 22.58 5.28 12.62
C PRO A 182 23.31 4.82 11.34
N LEU A 183 22.92 3.72 10.69
CA LEU A 183 23.58 3.18 9.50
C LEU A 183 22.97 3.71 8.18
N ASN A 184 21.89 4.49 8.24
CA ASN A 184 21.21 5.07 7.05
C ASN A 184 21.87 6.36 6.52
N PHE A 185 23.16 6.60 6.80
CA PHE A 185 23.94 7.73 6.29
C PHE A 185 24.33 7.59 4.80
N ILE A 186 23.40 7.17 3.94
CA ILE A 186 23.61 7.20 2.48
C ILE A 186 22.39 7.85 1.83
N PRO A 187 22.47 9.16 1.51
CA PRO A 187 21.51 9.79 0.63
C PRO A 187 21.69 9.27 -0.80
N VAL A 188 20.54 8.99 -1.42
CA VAL A 188 20.35 8.94 -2.88
C VAL A 188 20.91 7.70 -3.59
N VAL A 189 20.14 6.62 -3.56
CA VAL A 189 19.96 5.77 -4.74
C VAL A 189 18.58 6.07 -5.31
N GLY A 190 18.54 6.99 -6.29
CA GLY A 190 17.42 7.27 -7.18
C GLY A 190 16.02 7.08 -6.57
N THR A 191 15.51 8.07 -5.82
CA THR A 191 14.18 8.04 -5.18
C THR A 191 13.08 7.55 -6.13
N VAL A 192 13.14 7.91 -7.42
CA VAL A 192 12.20 7.45 -8.45
C VAL A 192 12.36 5.96 -8.76
N ILE A 193 13.58 5.46 -8.91
CA ILE A 193 13.87 4.03 -9.17
C ILE A 193 13.48 3.18 -7.95
N PHE A 194 13.80 3.66 -6.74
CA PHE A 194 13.37 3.00 -5.51
C PHE A 194 11.85 2.94 -5.39
N VAL A 195 11.14 4.02 -5.73
CA VAL A 195 9.67 4.08 -5.75
C VAL A 195 9.07 3.17 -6.82
N LEU A 196 9.70 3.06 -7.99
CA LEU A 196 9.26 2.14 -9.06
C LEU A 196 9.46 0.67 -8.65
N LEU A 197 10.60 0.34 -8.05
CA LEU A 197 10.90 -1.01 -7.56
C LEU A 197 10.00 -1.40 -6.37
N GLN A 198 9.79 -0.49 -5.43
CA GLN A 198 8.87 -0.67 -4.29
C GLN A 198 7.41 -0.70 -4.73
N GLY A 199 7.04 0.02 -5.79
CA GLY A 199 5.67 0.11 -6.30
C GLY A 199 5.09 -1.26 -6.64
N ARG A 200 5.89 -2.17 -7.21
CA ARG A 200 5.45 -3.55 -7.50
C ARG A 200 5.14 -4.34 -6.22
N SER A 201 6.04 -4.30 -5.24
CA SER A 201 5.85 -4.99 -3.95
C SER A 201 4.64 -4.43 -3.21
N ARG A 202 4.50 -3.10 -3.16
CA ARG A 202 3.36 -2.41 -2.57
C ARG A 202 2.06 -2.78 -3.27
N GLY A 203 2.07 -2.76 -4.60
CA GLY A 203 0.97 -3.20 -5.45
C GLY A 203 0.46 -4.56 -5.03
N ASN A 204 1.33 -5.57 -4.98
CA ASN A 204 0.98 -6.95 -4.63
C ASN A 204 0.27 -7.08 -3.26
N SER A 205 0.55 -6.18 -2.31
CA SER A 205 -0.09 -6.19 -0.99
C SER A 205 -1.48 -5.55 -0.97
N VAL A 206 -1.86 -4.76 -1.97
CA VAL A 206 -3.03 -3.87 -1.91
C VAL A 206 -4.36 -4.61 -1.82
N HIS A 207 -4.46 -5.78 -2.46
CA HIS A 207 -5.63 -6.64 -2.43
C HIS A 207 -5.50 -7.81 -1.46
N THR A 208 -4.58 -7.76 -0.50
CA THR A 208 -4.44 -8.83 0.52
C THR A 208 -5.77 -9.11 1.22
N ARG A 209 -6.50 -8.05 1.62
CA ARG A 209 -7.83 -8.21 2.24
C ARG A 209 -8.84 -8.83 1.28
N TYR A 210 -8.86 -8.40 0.02
CA TYR A 210 -9.72 -8.99 -1.01
C TYR A 210 -9.46 -10.49 -1.20
N PHE A 211 -8.20 -10.89 -1.36
CA PHE A 211 -7.82 -12.31 -1.50
C PHE A 211 -8.20 -13.13 -0.27
N GLN A 212 -8.10 -12.55 0.94
CA GLN A 212 -8.57 -13.18 2.17
C GLN A 212 -10.09 -13.38 2.19
N LEU A 213 -10.85 -12.38 1.74
CA LEU A 213 -12.31 -12.48 1.63
C LEU A 213 -12.72 -13.58 0.64
N LYS A 214 -11.96 -13.74 -0.46
CA LYS A 214 -12.13 -14.81 -1.44
C LYS A 214 -11.55 -16.16 -1.01
N LYS A 215 -10.91 -16.24 0.16
CA LYS A 215 -10.24 -17.45 0.69
C LYS A 215 -9.21 -18.06 -0.28
N TRP A 216 -8.57 -17.24 -1.11
CA TRP A 216 -7.53 -17.71 -2.02
C TRP A 216 -6.33 -18.26 -1.26
N SER A 217 -5.81 -19.38 -1.72
CA SER A 217 -4.53 -19.94 -1.31
C SER A 217 -3.37 -19.06 -1.80
N ASP A 218 -2.18 -19.26 -1.21
CA ASP A 218 -0.98 -18.54 -1.64
C ASP A 218 -0.61 -18.80 -3.10
N SER A 219 -0.93 -20.00 -3.61
CA SER A 219 -0.72 -20.37 -5.01
C SER A 219 -1.62 -19.56 -5.95
N GLU A 220 -2.92 -19.51 -5.65
CA GLU A 220 -3.91 -18.76 -6.45
C GLU A 220 -3.61 -17.26 -6.43
N ARG A 221 -3.28 -16.71 -5.26
CA ARG A 221 -2.83 -15.32 -5.13
C ARG A 221 -1.59 -15.06 -5.99
N GLY A 222 -0.60 -15.96 -5.92
CA GLY A 222 0.63 -15.85 -6.68
C GLY A 222 0.40 -15.87 -8.19
N GLN A 223 -0.47 -16.75 -8.67
CA GLN A 223 -0.84 -16.84 -10.08
C GLN A 223 -1.57 -15.58 -10.55
N TRP A 224 -2.59 -15.13 -9.81
CA TRP A 224 -3.33 -13.91 -10.16
C TRP A 224 -2.41 -12.68 -10.24
N LEU A 225 -1.52 -12.50 -9.26
CA LEU A 225 -0.59 -11.37 -9.25
C LEU A 225 0.43 -11.44 -10.38
N LYS A 226 0.86 -12.65 -10.79
CA LYS A 226 1.72 -12.82 -11.97
C LYS A 226 1.01 -12.37 -13.23
N GLU A 227 -0.22 -12.83 -13.45
CA GLU A 227 -1.05 -12.48 -14.60
C GLU A 227 -1.42 -10.99 -14.63
N ASN A 228 -1.58 -10.36 -13.46
CA ASN A 228 -1.98 -8.96 -13.30
C ASN A 228 -0.83 -8.05 -12.86
N THR A 229 0.43 -8.39 -13.15
CA THR A 229 1.60 -7.63 -12.65
C THR A 229 1.53 -6.13 -12.99
N ALA A 230 1.17 -5.76 -14.22
CA ALA A 230 1.19 -4.37 -14.66
C ALA A 230 0.14 -3.48 -13.96
N PRO A 231 -1.15 -3.85 -13.87
CA PRO A 231 -2.14 -3.11 -13.08
C PRO A 231 -1.72 -2.90 -11.61
N TYR A 232 -1.20 -3.95 -10.96
CA TYR A 232 -0.79 -3.89 -9.56
C TYR A 232 0.43 -3.00 -9.36
N ALA A 233 1.42 -3.07 -10.27
CA ALA A 233 2.56 -2.16 -10.25
C ALA A 233 2.13 -0.70 -10.46
N ALA A 234 1.22 -0.43 -11.40
CA ALA A 234 0.73 0.91 -11.68
C ALA A 234 0.01 1.53 -10.47
N PHE A 235 -0.90 0.77 -9.86
CA PHE A 235 -1.56 1.17 -8.62
C PHE A 235 -0.52 1.44 -7.53
N GLY A 236 0.38 0.48 -7.30
CA GLY A 236 1.35 0.55 -6.23
C GLY A 236 2.32 1.71 -6.36
N THR A 237 2.72 2.08 -7.58
CA THR A 237 3.55 3.26 -7.85
C THR A 237 2.83 4.55 -7.46
N VAL A 238 1.60 4.78 -7.94
CA VAL A 238 0.86 6.00 -7.61
C VAL A 238 0.53 6.06 -6.12
N ALA A 239 0.11 4.95 -5.52
CA ALA A 239 -0.14 4.85 -4.09
C ALA A 239 1.11 5.18 -3.27
N THR A 240 2.28 4.68 -3.68
CA THR A 240 3.56 4.99 -3.03
C THR A 240 3.89 6.46 -3.16
N LEU A 241 3.76 7.06 -4.34
CA LEU A 241 4.02 8.49 -4.57
C LEU A 241 3.15 9.39 -3.68
N LEU A 242 1.87 9.07 -3.52
CA LEU A 242 0.98 9.79 -2.61
C LEU A 242 1.45 9.67 -1.15
N GLU A 243 1.85 8.47 -0.73
CA GLU A 243 2.32 8.21 0.63
C GLU A 243 3.71 8.80 0.94
N LEU A 244 4.47 9.24 -0.08
CA LEU A 244 5.72 9.99 0.12
C LEU A 244 5.48 11.41 0.65
N ILE A 245 4.27 11.95 0.50
CA ILE A 245 3.96 13.30 0.95
C ILE A 245 4.04 13.32 2.49
N PRO A 246 5.00 14.06 3.08
CA PRO A 246 5.16 14.13 4.52
C PRO A 246 3.88 14.61 5.20
N PHE A 247 3.62 14.12 6.41
CA PHE A 247 2.42 14.43 7.23
C PHE A 247 1.07 13.97 6.66
N ALA A 248 0.96 13.80 5.33
CA ALA A 248 -0.24 13.29 4.66
C ALA A 248 -0.19 11.77 4.41
N SER A 249 0.95 11.12 4.65
CA SER A 249 1.17 9.68 4.45
C SER A 249 0.09 8.79 5.10
N ILE A 250 -0.35 9.13 6.31
CA ILE A 250 -1.40 8.39 7.02
C ILE A 250 -2.73 8.58 6.30
N PHE A 251 -3.10 9.82 5.99
CA PHE A 251 -4.31 10.11 5.21
C PHE A 251 -4.32 9.35 3.88
N PHE A 252 -3.21 9.41 3.13
CA PHE A 252 -3.07 8.70 1.87
C PHE A 252 -3.10 7.18 2.02
N SER A 253 -2.73 6.63 3.18
CA SER A 253 -2.93 5.20 3.46
C SER A 253 -4.40 4.83 3.41
N PHE A 254 -5.26 5.63 4.04
CA PHE A 254 -6.71 5.39 4.03
C PHE A 254 -7.30 5.59 2.63
N THR A 255 -6.93 6.67 1.92
CA THR A 255 -7.45 6.90 0.56
C THR A 255 -6.97 5.83 -0.42
N ASN A 256 -5.74 5.35 -0.30
CA ASN A 256 -5.22 4.24 -1.10
C ASN A 256 -5.98 2.95 -0.79
N THR A 257 -6.28 2.67 0.48
CA THR A 257 -7.12 1.53 0.86
C THR A 257 -8.53 1.64 0.29
N VAL A 258 -9.13 2.82 0.26
CA VAL A 258 -10.40 3.05 -0.45
C VAL A 258 -10.25 2.79 -1.94
N GLY A 259 -9.20 3.30 -2.58
CA GLY A 259 -8.92 3.06 -4.00
C GLY A 259 -8.78 1.58 -4.31
N ALA A 260 -8.11 0.83 -3.45
CA ALA A 260 -7.98 -0.63 -3.55
C ALA A 260 -9.34 -1.34 -3.44
N ALA A 261 -10.17 -0.94 -2.48
CA ALA A 261 -11.50 -1.52 -2.32
C ALA A 261 -12.42 -1.20 -3.51
N LEU A 262 -12.36 0.02 -4.06
CA LEU A 262 -13.06 0.38 -5.30
C LEU A 262 -12.60 -0.49 -6.47
N TRP A 263 -11.29 -0.73 -6.57
CA TRP A 263 -10.74 -1.57 -7.62
C TRP A 263 -11.19 -3.03 -7.47
N ALA A 264 -11.13 -3.58 -6.26
CA ALA A 264 -11.63 -4.91 -5.95
C ALA A 264 -13.14 -5.05 -6.28
N ALA A 265 -13.95 -4.06 -5.90
CA ALA A 265 -15.38 -4.05 -6.22
C ALA A 265 -15.65 -4.02 -7.74
N ASP A 266 -14.85 -3.25 -8.50
CA ASP A 266 -14.97 -3.20 -9.95
C ASP A 266 -14.50 -4.51 -10.63
N ILE A 267 -13.53 -5.23 -10.04
CA ILE A 267 -13.15 -6.59 -10.49
C ILE A 267 -14.33 -7.56 -10.29
N GLU A 268 -14.94 -7.57 -9.11
CA GLU A 268 -16.08 -8.46 -8.82
C GLU A 268 -17.28 -8.17 -9.72
N ASN A 269 -17.65 -6.90 -9.89
CA ASN A 269 -18.73 -6.52 -10.81
C ASN A 269 -18.51 -7.05 -12.23
N ARG A 270 -17.29 -6.95 -12.75
CA ARG A 270 -16.96 -7.46 -14.10
C ARG A 270 -17.09 -8.97 -14.18
N ASN A 271 -16.62 -9.69 -13.15
CA ASN A 271 -16.72 -11.14 -13.10
C ASN A 271 -18.18 -11.60 -13.07
N THR A 272 -19.01 -10.98 -12.23
CA THR A 272 -20.45 -11.27 -12.14
C THR A 272 -21.15 -11.05 -13.48
N THR A 273 -20.95 -9.89 -14.12
CA THR A 273 -21.56 -9.59 -15.43
C THR A 273 -21.11 -10.59 -16.50
N MET A 274 -19.84 -11.00 -16.52
CA MET A 274 -19.35 -12.01 -17.46
C MET A 274 -20.02 -13.37 -17.26
N THR A 275 -20.17 -13.81 -16.00
CA THR A 275 -20.88 -15.07 -15.68
C THR A 275 -22.36 -15.00 -16.07
N GLU A 276 -23.04 -13.88 -15.83
CA GLU A 276 -24.44 -13.68 -16.23
C GLU A 276 -24.63 -13.72 -17.75
N MET A 277 -23.73 -13.08 -18.52
CA MET A 277 -23.76 -13.12 -19.99
C MET A 277 -23.52 -14.52 -20.55
N GLN A 278 -22.55 -15.27 -19.98
CA GLN A 278 -22.28 -16.65 -20.38
C GLN A 278 -23.46 -17.58 -20.09
N ASN A 279 -24.10 -17.42 -18.93
CA ASN A 279 -25.28 -18.19 -18.55
C ASN A 279 -26.47 -17.87 -19.46
N SER A 280 -26.69 -16.59 -19.80
CA SER A 280 -27.76 -16.16 -20.70
C SER A 280 -27.56 -16.70 -22.13
N ALA A 281 -26.34 -16.59 -22.67
CA ALA A 281 -26.00 -17.15 -23.98
C ALA A 281 -26.17 -18.69 -24.01
N SER A 282 -25.78 -19.38 -22.93
CA SER A 282 -25.98 -20.84 -22.82
C SER A 282 -27.45 -21.24 -22.73
N GLN A 283 -28.31 -20.39 -22.14
CA GLN A 283 -29.75 -20.63 -22.08
C GLN A 283 -30.46 -20.34 -23.41
N GLU A 284 -30.02 -19.32 -24.17
CA GLU A 284 -30.54 -19.04 -25.52
C GLU A 284 -30.20 -20.16 -26.51
N VAL A 285 -28.97 -20.69 -26.45
CA VAL A 285 -28.57 -21.86 -27.26
C VAL A 285 -29.42 -23.10 -26.94
N LYS A 286 -29.74 -23.33 -25.65
CA LYS A 286 -30.61 -24.44 -25.24
C LYS A 286 -32.09 -24.28 -25.59
N LYS A 287 -32.57 -23.05 -25.78
CA LYS A 287 -33.96 -22.77 -26.22
C LYS A 287 -34.12 -22.81 -27.75
N SER A 288 -33.00 -22.71 -28.47
CA SER A 288 -32.96 -22.69 -29.93
C SER A 288 -32.62 -24.06 -30.55
N ALA A 289 -32.36 -25.06 -29.70
CA ALA A 289 -32.12 -26.46 -30.04
C ALA A 289 -33.33 -27.31 -29.62
#